data_AF-A0A7C6BUQ6-F1
#
_entry.id   AF-A0A7C6BUQ6-F1
#
_cell.length_a   1.000
_cell.length_b   1.000
_cell.length_c   1.000
_cell.angle_alpha   90.00
_cell.angle_beta   90.00
_cell.angle_gamma   90.00
#
_symmetry.space_group_name_H-M   'P 1'
#
loop_
_entity.id
_entity.type
_entity.pdbx_description
1 polymer ?
#
loop_
_entity_poly.entity_id
_entity_poly.type
_entity_poly.pdbx_seq_one_letter_code
_entity_poly.pdbx_strand_id
1 'polypeptide(L)'
;MYRFNRFFYGFIPGILLPLLFLWLYLSRFYPADIPVLEIVKQLFPSVMLGKLLLLSIMPNLIGVFIFYKQDSFRLGIGMMIGALPYLIAAMFMM
;
A
#
# COMPACT_ATOMS: atom_id res chain seq x y z
N MET A 1 -6.72 22.01 -13.33
CA MET A 1 -6.30 20.95 -12.38
C MET A 1 -6.58 21.26 -10.90
N TYR A 2 -6.81 22.51 -10.46
CA TYR A 2 -7.06 22.85 -9.04
C TYR A 2 -8.28 22.19 -8.36
N ARG A 3 -9.31 21.75 -9.11
CA ARG A 3 -10.54 21.18 -8.53
C ARG A 3 -10.37 19.79 -7.89
N PHE A 4 -9.36 19.02 -8.30
CA PHE A 4 -9.14 17.64 -7.83
C PHE A 4 -8.03 17.49 -6.80
N ASN A 5 -7.35 18.58 -6.41
CA ASN A 5 -6.28 18.56 -5.41
C ASN A 5 -6.86 18.50 -3.98
N ARG A 6 -7.62 17.43 -3.68
CA ARG A 6 -8.17 17.19 -2.34
C ARG A 6 -7.38 16.08 -1.69
N PHE A 7 -6.98 16.29 -0.44
CA PHE A 7 -6.24 15.32 0.36
C PHE A 7 -6.89 13.92 0.35
N PHE A 8 -8.20 13.85 0.57
CA PHE A 8 -8.95 12.59 0.64
C PHE A 8 -8.90 11.76 -0.65
N TYR A 9 -8.79 12.41 -1.81
CA TYR A 9 -8.66 11.69 -3.09
C TYR A 9 -7.29 11.06 -3.28
N GLY A 10 -6.26 11.49 -2.55
CA GLY A 10 -4.97 10.79 -2.47
C GLY A 10 -4.94 9.78 -1.33
N PHE A 11 -5.56 10.11 -0.19
CA PHE A 11 -5.53 9.31 1.02
C PHE A 11 -6.30 8.00 0.90
N ILE A 12 -7.53 8.03 0.37
CA ILE A 12 -8.35 6.82 0.17
C ILE A 12 -7.63 5.80 -0.73
N PRO A 13 -7.19 6.16 -1.95
CA PRO A 13 -6.43 5.22 -2.76
C PRO A 13 -5.07 4.88 -2.13
N GLY A 14 -4.45 5.79 -1.38
CA GLY A 14 -3.24 5.50 -0.62
C GLY A 14 -3.41 4.38 0.41
N ILE A 15 -4.61 4.17 0.96
CA ILE A 15 -4.88 3.02 1.82
C ILE A 15 -5.28 1.80 0.99
N LEU A 16 -6.16 1.98 0.01
CA LEU A 16 -6.72 0.85 -0.73
C LEU A 16 -5.71 0.17 -1.65
N LEU A 17 -4.80 0.92 -2.29
CA LEU A 17 -3.84 0.37 -3.25
C LEU A 17 -2.89 -0.65 -2.63
N PRO A 18 -2.23 -0.38 -1.49
CA PRO A 18 -1.38 -1.39 -0.83
C PRO A 18 -2.17 -2.64 -0.44
N LEU A 19 -3.38 -2.48 0.08
CA LEU A 19 -4.23 -3.61 0.44
C LEU A 19 -4.61 -4.47 -0.78
N LEU A 20 -5.04 -3.83 -1.87
CA LEU A 20 -5.40 -4.49 -3.11
C LEU A 20 -4.19 -5.18 -3.76
N PHE A 21 -3.03 -4.51 -3.76
CA PHE A 21 -1.80 -5.08 -4.28
C PHE A 21 -1.37 -6.31 -3.48
N LEU A 22 -1.40 -6.24 -2.15
CA LEU A 22 -1.08 -7.38 -1.28
C LEU A 22 -2.03 -8.56 -1.54
N TRP A 23 -3.33 -8.30 -1.63
CA TRP A 23 -4.33 -9.32 -1.89
C TRP A 23 -4.13 -9.98 -3.27
N LEU A 24 -3.89 -9.18 -4.31
CA LEU A 24 -3.63 -9.68 -5.66
C LEU A 24 -2.31 -10.46 -5.72
N TYR A 25 -1.28 -9.99 -5.02
CA TYR A 25 0.01 -10.67 -4.94
C TYR A 25 -0.12 -12.03 -4.28
N LEU A 26 -0.75 -12.11 -3.10
CA LEU A 26 -0.92 -13.36 -2.38
C LEU A 26 -1.82 -14.35 -3.13
N SER A 27 -2.93 -13.87 -3.73
CA SER A 27 -3.83 -14.75 -4.49
C SER A 27 -3.24 -15.32 -5.78
N ARG A 28 -2.19 -14.69 -6.35
CA ARG A 28 -1.59 -15.11 -7.63
C ARG A 28 -0.25 -15.79 -7.48
N PHE A 29 0.55 -15.39 -6.50
CA PHE A 29 1.95 -15.82 -6.39
C PHE A 29 2.24 -16.65 -5.14
N TYR A 30 1.33 -16.73 -4.17
CA TYR A 30 1.54 -17.58 -3.01
C TYR A 30 1.26 -19.06 -3.39
N PRO A 31 2.20 -19.99 -3.14
CA PRO A 31 2.13 -21.36 -3.66
C PRO A 31 1.19 -22.28 -2.84
N ALA A 32 0.09 -21.75 -2.30
CA ALA A 32 -0.86 -22.51 -1.50
C ALA A 32 -2.30 -22.15 -1.84
N ASP A 33 -3.15 -23.16 -2.03
CA ASP A 33 -4.58 -23.02 -2.30
C ASP A 33 -5.39 -22.76 -1.02
N ILE A 34 -4.97 -21.76 -0.24
CA ILE A 34 -5.63 -21.33 1.00
C ILE A 34 -6.09 -19.88 0.87
N PRO A 35 -7.18 -19.49 1.57
CA PRO A 35 -7.69 -18.12 1.48
C PRO A 35 -6.67 -17.10 2.00
N VAL A 36 -6.63 -15.91 1.38
CA VAL A 36 -5.62 -14.88 1.66
C VAL A 36 -5.54 -14.49 3.15
N LEU A 37 -6.67 -14.53 3.87
CA LEU A 37 -6.70 -14.27 5.30
C LEU A 37 -5.89 -15.30 6.09
N GLU A 38 -5.93 -16.57 5.70
CA GLU A 38 -5.13 -17.63 6.32
C GLU A 38 -3.64 -17.47 6.00
N ILE A 39 -3.31 -17.08 4.77
CA ILE A 39 -1.93 -16.74 4.38
C ILE A 39 -1.40 -15.61 5.26
N VAL A 40 -2.17 -14.53 5.43
CA VAL A 40 -1.77 -13.39 6.28
C VAL A 40 -1.62 -13.82 7.74
N LYS A 41 -2.49 -14.68 8.26
CA LYS A 41 -2.37 -15.25 9.62
C LYS A 41 -1.13 -16.11 9.79
N GLN A 42 -0.80 -16.95 8.80
CA GLN A 42 0.42 -17.78 8.84
C GLN A 42 1.69 -16.95 8.74
N LEU A 43 1.64 -15.86 7.97
CA LEU A 43 2.77 -14.94 7.81
C LEU A 43 2.87 -13.93 8.95
N PHE A 44 1.89 -13.81 9.85
CA PHE A 44 1.94 -12.89 10.97
C PHE A 44 2.37 -13.60 12.27
N PRO A 45 3.32 -13.06 13.05
CA PRO A 45 4.28 -12.01 12.73
C PRO A 45 5.55 -12.62 12.13
N SER A 46 5.85 -12.32 10.87
CA SER A 46 7.10 -12.74 10.22
C SER A 46 7.72 -11.59 9.45
N VAL A 47 9.05 -11.62 9.35
CA VAL A 47 9.84 -10.69 8.54
C VAL A 47 9.39 -10.72 7.06
N MET A 48 8.89 -11.87 6.59
CA MET A 48 8.36 -12.01 5.23
C MET A 48 7.12 -11.15 5.01
N LEU A 49 6.18 -11.12 5.98
CA LEU A 49 5.01 -10.24 5.91
C LEU A 49 5.42 -8.77 5.89
N GLY A 50 6.40 -8.39 6.72
CA GLY A 50 6.96 -7.03 6.71
C GLY A 50 7.50 -6.63 5.33
N LYS A 51 8.26 -7.51 4.68
CA LYS A 51 8.76 -7.29 3.30
C LYS A 51 7.63 -7.17 2.28
N LEU A 52 6.58 -7.99 2.39
CA LEU A 52 5.41 -7.92 1.51
C LEU A 52 4.62 -6.63 1.70
N LEU A 53 4.49 -6.14 2.94
CA LEU A 53 3.88 -4.85 3.22
C LEU A 53 4.70 -3.70 2.61
N LEU A 54 6.03 -3.73 2.71
CA LEU A 54 6.88 -2.75 2.02
C LEU A 54 6.72 -2.80 0.50
N LEU A 55 6.67 -4.00 -0.09
CA LEU A 55 6.44 -4.19 -1.51
C LEU A 55 5.08 -3.60 -1.92
N SER A 56 4.05 -3.80 -1.08
CA SER A 56 2.70 -3.31 -1.34
C SER A 56 2.59 -1.78 -1.35
N ILE A 57 3.55 -1.05 -0.77
CA ILE A 57 3.58 0.42 -0.78
C ILE A 57 4.18 0.97 -2.09
N MET A 58 4.89 0.16 -2.88
CA MET A 58 5.52 0.61 -4.15
C MET A 58 4.54 1.29 -5.13
N PRO A 59 3.32 0.78 -5.37
CA PRO A 59 2.32 1.47 -6.19
C PRO A 59 1.97 2.88 -5.69
N ASN A 60 1.95 3.09 -4.36
CA ASN A 60 1.74 4.43 -3.82
C ASN A 60 2.90 5.35 -4.13
N LEU A 61 4.15 4.88 -4.00
CA LEU A 61 5.32 5.70 -4.34
C LEU A 61 5.28 6.12 -5.81
N ILE A 62 4.91 5.21 -6.71
CA ILE A 62 4.69 5.53 -8.13
C ILE A 62 3.60 6.60 -8.28
N GLY A 63 2.46 6.44 -7.59
CA GLY A 63 1.38 7.42 -7.62
C GLY A 63 1.78 8.80 -7.09
N VAL A 64 2.61 8.85 -6.04
CA VAL A 64 3.17 10.09 -5.50
C VAL A 64 4.03 10.80 -6.55
N PHE A 65 4.90 10.09 -7.28
CA PHE A 65 5.69 10.68 -8.36
C PHE A 65 4.81 11.23 -9.49
N ILE A 66 3.74 10.52 -9.86
CA ILE A 66 2.78 10.98 -10.88
C ILE A 66 2.09 12.28 -10.42
N PHE A 67 1.60 12.33 -9.19
CA PHE A 67 0.93 13.51 -8.66
C PHE A 67 1.87 14.69 -8.42
N TYR A 68 3.12 14.41 -8.08
CA TYR A 68 4.17 15.43 -7.97
C TYR A 68 4.42 16.09 -9.33
N LYS A 69 4.54 15.29 -10.41
CA LYS A 69 4.70 15.81 -11.78
C LYS A 69 3.51 16.64 -12.27
N GLN A 70 2.32 16.42 -11.71
CA GLN A 70 1.08 17.13 -12.07
C GLN A 70 0.76 18.32 -11.14
N ASP A 71 1.72 18.78 -10.34
CA ASP A 71 1.56 19.85 -9.33
C ASP A 71 0.40 19.63 -8.35
N SER A 72 -0.01 18.36 -8.17
CA SER A 72 -1.14 17.96 -7.35
C SER A 72 -0.68 17.49 -5.97
N PHE A 73 -0.02 18.40 -5.24
CA PHE A 73 0.67 18.08 -3.98
C PHE A 73 -0.21 17.46 -2.90
N ARG A 74 -1.48 17.86 -2.76
CA ARG A 74 -2.37 17.32 -1.71
C ARG A 74 -2.76 15.87 -2.00
N LEU A 75 -2.82 15.47 -3.28
CA LEU A 75 -3.00 14.06 -3.66
C LEU A 75 -1.77 13.23 -3.31
N GLY A 76 -0.57 13.72 -3.66
CA GLY A 76 0.68 13.06 -3.31
C GLY A 76 0.85 12.87 -1.80
N ILE A 77 0.61 13.93 -1.02
CA ILE A 77 0.66 13.86 0.46
C ILE A 77 -0.40 12.88 0.98
N GLY A 78 -1.63 12.90 0.43
CA GLY A 78 -2.67 11.93 0.78
C GLY A 78 -2.20 10.48 0.58
N MET A 79 -1.63 10.18 -0.59
CA MET A 79 -1.10 8.85 -0.90
C MET A 79 0.06 8.44 0.03
N MET A 80 0.98 9.37 0.32
CA MET A 80 2.06 9.12 1.27
C MET A 80 1.54 8.79 2.66
N ILE A 81 0.60 9.59 3.19
CA ILE A 81 0.04 9.35 4.53
C ILE A 81 -0.74 8.04 4.55
N GLY A 82 -1.44 7.69 3.47
CA GLY A 82 -2.13 6.40 3.33
C GLY A 82 -1.18 5.19 3.34
N ALA A 83 0.08 5.35 2.91
CA ALA A 83 1.10 4.32 2.99
C ALA A 83 1.69 4.13 4.39
N LEU A 84 1.65 5.15 5.27
CA LEU A 84 2.30 5.10 6.58
C LEU A 84 1.84 3.94 7.47
N PRO A 85 0.54 3.60 7.58
CA PRO A 85 0.12 2.45 8.37
C PRO A 85 0.80 1.13 7.96
N TYR A 86 0.99 0.93 6.65
CA TYR A 86 1.66 -0.25 6.10
C TYR A 86 3.16 -0.23 6.40
N LEU A 87 3.79 0.94 6.34
CA LEU A 87 5.20 1.12 6.69
C LEU A 87 5.43 0.83 8.18
N ILE A 88 4.59 1.39 9.05
CA ILE A 88 4.65 1.19 10.50
C ILE A 88 4.45 -0.30 10.81
N ALA A 89 3.42 -0.94 10.22
CA ALA A 89 3.19 -2.37 10.38
C ALA A 89 4.38 -3.21 9.90
N ALA A 90 5.02 -2.82 8.80
CA ALA A 90 6.21 -3.51 8.31
C ALA A 90 7.41 -3.37 9.25
N MET A 91 7.64 -2.19 9.81
CA MET A 91 8.73 -1.93 10.76
C MET A 91 8.57 -2.72 12.07
N PHE A 92 7.34 -2.95 12.53
CA PHE A 92 7.08 -3.77 13.72
C PHE A 92 7.32 -5.27 13.49
N MET A 93 7.37 -5.73 12.23
CA MET A 93 7.54 -7.15 11.88
C MET A 93 8.95 -7.50 11.40
N MET A 94 9.85 -6.51 11.30
CA MET A 94 11.27 -6.71 11.01
C MET A 94 12.05 -7.01 12.28
#